data_AF-A0A7C1LIH2-F1
#
_entry.id   AF-A0A7C1LIH2-F1
#
_cell.length_a   1.000
_cell.length_b   1.000
_cell.length_c   1.000
_cell.angle_alpha   90.00
_cell.angle_beta   90.00
_cell.angle_gamma   90.00
#
_symmetry.space_group_name_H-M   'P 1'
#
loop_
_entity.id
_entity.type
_entity.pdbx_description
1 polymer ?
#
loop_
_entity_poly.entity_id
_entity_poly.type
_entity_poly.pdbx_seq_one_letter_code
_entity_poly.pdbx_strand_id
1 'polypeptide(L)'
;MALQRLGYLGFDLKKTFIQKGAEFIFSQQQEDGSWLMPGKNQLVDEEKGYQMMPIQTAIPLLGLVMCGYGEDKRAEQAYKWLISKLLDDGAWPVDIASGNYGGIAGYRRLAHSRWGCRSNTTAVLTCLAYHPKRRISEEAKRALDLILGTDMKLRTNLGFLIARLIGLEKSIGRITYMAKFDIGHILNLCWRVEASVKDSRIAEFVEFIKSEQGPYGLWEYINHPQATRWLTFDLLRSLFKLETQEDWISLELRTPFRSYPKKIKRF
;
A
#
# COMPACT_ATOMS: atom_id res chain seq x y z
N MET A 1 -12.15 -6.43 -0.29
CA MET A 1 -12.09 -5.89 1.10
C MET A 1 -12.37 -6.90 2.18
N ALA A 2 -13.41 -7.74 2.09
CA ALA A 2 -13.74 -8.69 3.16
C ALA A 2 -12.55 -9.56 3.61
N LEU A 3 -11.82 -10.18 2.68
CA LEU A 3 -10.63 -10.99 3.01
C LEU A 3 -9.52 -10.17 3.70
N GLN A 4 -9.25 -8.94 3.28
CA GLN A 4 -8.26 -8.07 3.95
C GLN A 4 -8.63 -7.84 5.42
N ARG A 5 -9.91 -7.60 5.70
CA ARG A 5 -10.42 -7.40 7.07
C ARG A 5 -10.30 -8.67 7.89
N LEU A 6 -10.65 -9.81 7.32
CA LEU A 6 -10.55 -11.11 8.00
C LEU A 6 -9.08 -11.47 8.28
N GLY A 7 -8.19 -11.28 7.31
CA GLY A 7 -6.74 -11.48 7.50
C GLY A 7 -6.16 -10.56 8.57
N TYR A 8 -6.58 -9.29 8.61
CA TYR A 8 -6.20 -8.36 9.68
C TYR A 8 -6.66 -8.84 11.07
N LEU A 9 -7.86 -9.43 11.16
CA LEU A 9 -8.38 -10.03 12.40
C LEU A 9 -7.74 -11.39 12.74
N GLY A 10 -6.78 -11.86 11.96
CA GLY A 10 -6.04 -13.10 12.20
C GLY A 10 -6.67 -14.36 11.64
N PHE A 11 -7.69 -14.25 10.78
CA PHE A 11 -8.22 -15.41 10.06
C PHE A 11 -7.32 -15.77 8.88
N ASP A 12 -6.99 -17.05 8.75
CA ASP A 12 -6.06 -17.56 7.75
C ASP A 12 -6.67 -18.69 6.90
N LEU A 13 -5.88 -19.20 5.96
CA LEU A 13 -6.20 -20.30 5.07
C LEU A 13 -6.62 -21.61 5.76
N LYS A 14 -6.51 -21.73 7.09
CA LYS A 14 -7.01 -22.90 7.84
C LYS A 14 -8.52 -22.86 8.04
N LYS A 15 -9.18 -21.73 7.77
CA LYS A 15 -10.62 -21.55 7.93
C LYS A 15 -11.36 -21.79 6.61
N THR A 16 -12.38 -22.63 6.62
CA THR A 16 -13.14 -22.99 5.40
C THR A 16 -13.77 -21.79 4.69
N PHE A 17 -14.25 -20.78 5.42
CA PHE A 17 -14.82 -19.58 4.80
C PHE A 17 -13.75 -18.69 4.15
N ILE A 18 -12.51 -18.71 4.65
CA ILE A 18 -11.37 -18.04 4.02
C ILE A 18 -11.02 -18.77 2.73
N GLN A 19 -10.94 -20.10 2.75
CA GLN A 19 -10.69 -20.91 1.56
C GLN A 19 -11.73 -20.64 0.47
N LYS A 20 -13.03 -20.68 0.81
CA LYS A 20 -14.10 -20.35 -0.14
C LYS A 20 -13.97 -18.94 -0.73
N GLY A 21 -13.64 -17.96 0.10
CA GLY A 21 -13.41 -16.59 -0.35
C GLY A 21 -12.19 -16.48 -1.28
N ALA A 22 -11.10 -17.16 -0.94
CA ALA A 22 -9.87 -17.18 -1.73
C ALA A 22 -10.09 -17.85 -3.09
N GLU A 23 -10.74 -19.02 -3.12
CA GLU A 23 -11.06 -19.73 -4.37
C GLU A 23 -11.97 -18.91 -5.28
N PHE A 24 -12.93 -18.16 -4.72
CA PHE A 24 -13.71 -17.23 -5.52
C PHE A 24 -12.84 -16.11 -6.13
N ILE A 25 -11.89 -15.54 -5.39
CA ILE A 25 -11.00 -14.52 -5.95
C ILE A 25 -10.09 -15.12 -7.04
N PHE A 26 -9.52 -16.31 -6.80
CA PHE A 26 -8.69 -16.98 -7.80
C PHE A 26 -9.45 -17.37 -9.06
N SER A 27 -10.75 -17.71 -8.97
CA SER A 27 -11.55 -18.00 -10.16
C SER A 27 -11.77 -16.79 -11.08
N GLN A 28 -11.52 -15.57 -10.59
CA GLN A 28 -11.58 -14.33 -11.38
C GLN A 28 -10.21 -13.88 -11.92
N GLN A 29 -9.13 -14.60 -11.59
CA GLN A 29 -7.78 -14.29 -12.04
C GLN A 29 -7.63 -14.60 -13.53
N GLN A 30 -6.96 -13.72 -14.26
CA GLN A 30 -6.60 -13.95 -15.66
C GLN A 30 -5.40 -14.91 -15.77
N GLU A 31 -5.20 -15.49 -16.96
CA GLU A 31 -4.08 -16.42 -17.20
C GLU A 31 -2.71 -15.80 -16.91
N ASP A 32 -2.55 -14.48 -17.15
CA ASP A 32 -1.31 -13.76 -16.89
C ASP A 32 -1.06 -13.47 -15.39
N GLY A 33 -2.05 -13.75 -14.53
CA GLY A 33 -2.01 -13.50 -13.08
C GLY A 33 -2.68 -12.23 -12.62
N SER A 34 -3.14 -11.39 -13.53
CA SER A 34 -3.82 -10.13 -13.20
C SER A 34 -5.28 -10.33 -12.80
N TRP A 35 -5.89 -9.29 -12.24
CA TRP A 35 -7.34 -9.21 -12.08
C TRP A 35 -7.89 -8.00 -12.80
N LEU A 36 -8.99 -8.22 -13.52
CA LEU A 36 -9.81 -7.15 -14.04
C LEU A 36 -10.73 -6.61 -12.94
N MET A 37 -11.18 -5.36 -13.10
CA MET A 37 -12.10 -4.75 -12.14
C MET A 37 -13.57 -5.13 -12.46
N PRO A 38 -14.37 -5.54 -11.47
CA PRO A 38 -15.80 -5.80 -11.71
C PRO A 38 -16.61 -4.49 -11.90
N GLY A 39 -17.22 -4.29 -13.08
CA GLY A 39 -18.13 -3.18 -13.44
C GLY A 39 -17.44 -1.83 -13.75
N LYS A 40 -17.81 -1.01 -14.74
CA LYS A 40 -18.89 -0.94 -15.73
C LYS A 40 -18.22 -0.51 -17.06
N ASN A 41 -18.54 -1.24 -18.15
CA ASN A 41 -18.04 -1.14 -19.52
C ASN A 41 -16.54 -1.43 -19.71
N GLN A 42 -16.20 -2.70 -19.98
CA GLN A 42 -15.02 -3.03 -20.81
C GLN A 42 -14.91 -2.06 -21.99
N LEU A 43 -16.03 -1.73 -22.63
CA LEU A 43 -16.14 -0.73 -23.70
C LEU A 43 -15.57 0.66 -23.35
N VAL A 44 -15.66 1.17 -22.12
CA VAL A 44 -15.13 2.50 -21.75
C VAL A 44 -13.64 2.44 -21.42
N ASP A 45 -13.19 1.32 -20.85
CA ASP A 45 -11.76 1.08 -20.64
C ASP A 45 -11.07 0.74 -21.99
N GLU A 46 -11.77 0.12 -22.93
CA GLU A 46 -11.40 -0.10 -24.34
C GLU A 46 -11.40 1.23 -25.14
N GLU A 47 -12.43 2.07 -24.99
CA GLU A 47 -12.49 3.43 -25.58
C GLU A 47 -11.35 4.32 -25.07
N LYS A 48 -10.93 4.14 -23.81
CA LYS A 48 -9.76 4.82 -23.23
C LYS A 48 -8.44 4.09 -23.51
N GLY A 49 -8.49 2.88 -24.06
CA GLY A 49 -7.33 2.05 -24.39
C GLY A 49 -6.50 1.60 -23.19
N TYR A 50 -7.09 1.48 -21.98
CA TYR A 50 -6.36 1.02 -20.80
C TYR A 50 -5.92 -0.44 -20.96
N GLN A 51 -4.61 -0.66 -20.94
CA GLN A 51 -4.00 -1.98 -21.10
C GLN A 51 -3.72 -2.65 -19.74
N MET A 52 -3.45 -1.86 -18.70
CA MET A 52 -3.25 -2.38 -17.34
C MET A 52 -3.38 -1.29 -16.27
N MET A 53 -3.67 -1.69 -15.01
CA MET A 53 -3.52 -0.86 -13.81
C MET A 53 -3.03 -1.70 -12.60
N PRO A 54 -1.82 -1.49 -12.05
CA PRO A 54 -1.25 -2.36 -11.00
C PRO A 54 -2.12 -2.50 -9.75
N ILE A 55 -2.81 -1.43 -9.36
CA ILE A 55 -3.67 -1.45 -8.17
C ILE A 55 -4.87 -2.40 -8.31
N GLN A 56 -5.33 -2.70 -9.54
CA GLN A 56 -6.40 -3.67 -9.78
C GLN A 56 -5.98 -5.08 -9.39
N THR A 57 -4.73 -5.45 -9.69
CA THR A 57 -4.16 -6.74 -9.29
C THR A 57 -3.76 -6.75 -7.81
N ALA A 58 -3.24 -5.62 -7.29
CA ALA A 58 -2.77 -5.55 -5.91
C ALA A 58 -3.90 -5.67 -4.86
N ILE A 59 -5.10 -5.15 -5.11
CA ILE A 59 -6.21 -5.19 -4.13
C ILE A 59 -6.69 -6.62 -3.81
N PRO A 60 -7.05 -7.48 -4.78
CA PRO A 60 -7.43 -8.86 -4.52
C PRO A 60 -6.25 -9.66 -3.96
N LEU A 61 -5.04 -9.48 -4.51
CA LEU A 61 -3.82 -10.11 -3.98
C LEU A 61 -3.62 -9.77 -2.50
N LEU A 62 -3.78 -8.50 -2.11
CA LEU A 62 -3.65 -8.08 -0.72
C LEU A 62 -4.61 -8.85 0.21
N GLY A 63 -5.85 -9.10 -0.23
CA GLY A 63 -6.80 -9.90 0.55
C GLY A 63 -6.33 -11.35 0.75
N LEU A 64 -5.80 -11.96 -0.31
CA LEU A 64 -5.28 -13.32 -0.28
C LEU A 64 -4.05 -13.44 0.63
N VAL A 65 -3.07 -12.56 0.47
CA VAL A 65 -1.78 -12.66 1.18
C VAL A 65 -1.93 -12.34 2.67
N MET A 66 -2.84 -11.42 3.04
CA MET A 66 -3.19 -11.18 4.45
C MET A 66 -3.86 -12.40 5.11
N CYS A 67 -4.44 -13.31 4.32
CA CYS A 67 -5.02 -14.57 4.79
C CYS A 67 -4.04 -15.76 4.70
N GLY A 68 -2.77 -15.52 4.42
CA GLY A 68 -1.72 -16.55 4.37
C GLY A 68 -1.44 -17.16 2.99
N TYR A 69 -2.09 -16.69 1.92
CA TYR A 69 -1.85 -17.21 0.56
C TYR A 69 -0.60 -16.60 -0.12
N GLY A 70 0.35 -16.08 0.66
CA GLY A 70 1.57 -15.43 0.14
C GLY A 70 2.34 -16.30 -0.85
N GLU A 71 2.51 -17.57 -0.52
CA GLU A 71 3.28 -18.54 -1.31
C GLU A 71 2.39 -19.46 -2.20
N ASP A 72 1.08 -19.19 -2.31
CA ASP A 72 0.22 -19.92 -3.25
C ASP A 72 0.70 -19.64 -4.68
N LYS A 73 0.82 -20.69 -5.52
CA LYS A 73 1.32 -20.57 -6.90
C LYS A 73 0.53 -19.55 -7.73
N ARG A 74 -0.77 -19.39 -7.47
CA ARG A 74 -1.65 -18.44 -8.15
C ARG A 74 -1.38 -17.00 -7.66
N ALA A 75 -1.10 -16.82 -6.38
CA ALA A 75 -0.64 -15.54 -5.84
C ALA A 75 0.75 -15.17 -6.39
N GLU A 76 1.66 -16.14 -6.51
CA GLU A 76 2.97 -15.96 -7.14
C GLU A 76 2.87 -15.50 -8.60
N GLN A 77 1.87 -15.97 -9.35
CA GLN A 77 1.62 -15.50 -10.71
C GLN A 77 1.21 -14.02 -10.72
N ALA A 78 0.41 -13.57 -9.75
CA ALA A 78 0.09 -12.15 -9.59
C ALA A 78 1.31 -11.31 -9.20
N TYR A 79 2.20 -11.82 -8.33
CA TYR A 79 3.46 -11.14 -8.03
C TYR A 79 4.32 -11.01 -9.28
N LYS A 80 4.51 -12.08 -10.06
CA LYS A 80 5.24 -12.02 -11.34
C LYS A 80 4.66 -10.96 -12.28
N TRP A 81 3.33 -10.91 -12.39
CA TRP A 81 2.66 -9.90 -13.19
C TRP A 81 2.95 -8.49 -12.67
N LEU A 82 2.84 -8.25 -11.35
CA LEU A 82 3.13 -6.95 -10.75
C LEU A 82 4.60 -6.53 -10.97
N ILE A 83 5.56 -7.44 -10.76
CA ILE A 83 6.98 -7.16 -11.00
C ILE A 83 7.23 -6.87 -12.49
N SER A 84 6.51 -7.49 -13.43
CA SER A 84 6.63 -7.17 -14.86
C SER A 84 6.20 -5.74 -15.21
N LYS A 85 5.49 -5.05 -14.31
CA LYS A 85 5.05 -3.66 -14.45
C LYS A 85 5.86 -2.67 -13.61
N LEU A 86 6.93 -3.13 -12.99
CA LEU A 86 7.88 -2.30 -12.26
C LEU A 86 8.57 -1.34 -13.24
N LEU A 87 8.71 -0.08 -12.85
CA LEU A 87 9.50 0.91 -13.60
C LEU A 87 10.98 0.77 -13.26
N ASP A 88 11.85 1.30 -14.12
CA ASP A 88 13.31 1.27 -13.90
C ASP A 88 13.74 1.93 -12.57
N ASP A 89 12.94 2.89 -12.07
CA ASP A 89 13.19 3.55 -10.79
C ASP A 89 12.69 2.77 -9.56
N GLY A 90 11.96 1.67 -9.76
CA GLY A 90 11.38 0.82 -8.72
C GLY A 90 9.96 1.18 -8.28
N ALA A 91 9.31 2.16 -8.92
CA ALA A 91 7.90 2.48 -8.67
C ALA A 91 6.95 1.67 -9.57
N TRP A 92 5.65 1.80 -9.29
CA TRP A 92 4.58 1.35 -10.19
C TRP A 92 3.83 2.53 -10.81
N PRO A 93 3.52 2.51 -12.12
CA PRO A 93 2.74 3.55 -12.77
C PRO A 93 1.28 3.52 -12.35
N VAL A 94 0.52 4.58 -12.66
CA VAL A 94 -0.95 4.60 -12.43
C VAL A 94 -1.63 3.53 -13.29
N ASP A 95 -1.36 3.61 -14.59
CA ASP A 95 -1.91 2.78 -15.65
C ASP A 95 -1.03 2.95 -16.91
N ILE A 96 -1.30 2.14 -17.93
CA ILE A 96 -0.77 2.27 -19.28
C ILE A 96 -1.98 2.25 -20.19
N ALA A 97 -2.11 3.25 -21.04
CA ALA A 97 -3.13 3.35 -22.06
C ALA A 97 -2.46 3.60 -23.42
N SER A 98 -2.75 2.73 -24.40
CA SER A 98 -2.17 2.81 -25.76
C SER A 98 -0.65 3.01 -25.77
N GLY A 99 0.08 2.23 -24.96
CA GLY A 99 1.54 2.30 -24.85
C GLY A 99 2.09 3.51 -24.07
N ASN A 100 1.24 4.38 -23.54
CA ASN A 100 1.64 5.57 -22.77
C ASN A 100 1.26 5.43 -21.30
N TYR A 101 2.10 5.95 -20.41
CA TYR A 101 1.78 6.03 -18.98
C TYR A 101 0.68 7.06 -18.71
N GLY A 102 -0.27 6.69 -17.85
CA GLY A 102 -1.34 7.57 -17.40
C GLY A 102 -0.88 8.81 -16.67
N GLY A 103 -1.72 9.84 -16.72
CA GLY A 103 -1.52 11.08 -15.96
C GLY A 103 -1.60 10.85 -14.45
N ILE A 104 -0.52 11.20 -13.74
CA ILE A 104 -0.47 11.08 -12.27
C ILE A 104 -1.06 12.34 -11.65
N ALA A 105 -2.11 12.18 -10.85
CA ALA A 105 -2.61 13.26 -10.00
C ALA A 105 -1.51 13.67 -9.02
N GLY A 106 -1.30 14.98 -8.83
CA GLY A 106 -0.18 15.52 -8.06
C GLY A 106 0.02 14.78 -6.74
N TYR A 107 -1.00 14.76 -5.88
CA TYR A 107 -0.96 14.11 -4.56
C TYR A 107 -0.61 12.61 -4.55
N ARG A 108 -0.56 11.94 -5.71
CA ARG A 108 -0.14 10.53 -5.88
C ARG A 108 1.23 10.39 -6.53
N ARG A 109 1.94 11.47 -6.87
CA ARG A 109 3.28 11.40 -7.46
C ARG A 109 4.29 11.03 -6.38
N LEU A 110 5.19 10.10 -6.70
CA LEU A 110 6.37 9.81 -5.89
C LEU A 110 7.47 10.84 -6.18
N ALA A 111 8.21 11.21 -5.13
CA ALA A 111 9.48 11.91 -5.31
C ALA A 111 10.42 11.05 -6.17
N HIS A 112 11.27 11.69 -6.97
CA HIS A 112 12.28 11.02 -7.80
C HIS A 112 11.78 10.00 -8.83
N SER A 113 10.47 9.90 -9.03
CA SER A 113 9.89 9.04 -10.07
C SER A 113 9.08 9.85 -11.07
N ARG A 114 9.47 9.75 -12.35
CA ARG A 114 8.78 10.48 -13.43
C ARG A 114 7.36 9.95 -13.63
N TRP A 115 7.20 8.63 -13.53
CA TRP A 115 5.95 7.92 -13.86
C TRP A 115 5.35 7.14 -12.68
N GLY A 116 6.00 7.15 -11.52
CA GLY A 116 5.60 6.41 -10.34
C GLY A 116 4.41 7.01 -9.61
N CYS A 117 3.43 6.16 -9.37
CA CYS A 117 2.25 6.43 -8.58
C CYS A 117 2.44 5.89 -7.16
N ARG A 118 2.44 6.78 -6.18
CA ARG A 118 2.53 6.47 -4.75
C ARG A 118 1.47 5.46 -4.34
N SER A 119 0.20 5.66 -4.71
CA SER A 119 -0.87 4.74 -4.30
C SER A 119 -0.69 3.32 -4.85
N ASN A 120 -0.23 3.19 -6.09
CA ASN A 120 -0.01 1.89 -6.70
C ASN A 120 1.23 1.22 -6.08
N THR A 121 2.30 1.99 -5.93
CA THR A 121 3.54 1.54 -5.27
C THR A 121 3.29 1.12 -3.82
N THR A 122 2.50 1.88 -3.04
CA THR A 122 2.10 1.50 -1.68
C THR A 122 1.24 0.24 -1.68
N ALA A 123 0.31 0.07 -2.63
CA ALA A 123 -0.51 -1.14 -2.70
C ALA A 123 0.33 -2.40 -2.99
N VAL A 124 1.28 -2.30 -3.94
CA VAL A 124 2.16 -3.42 -4.29
C VAL A 124 3.17 -3.69 -3.16
N LEU A 125 3.78 -2.66 -2.59
CA LEU A 125 4.65 -2.80 -1.41
C LEU A 125 3.90 -3.47 -0.26
N THR A 126 2.63 -3.13 -0.04
CA THR A 126 1.84 -3.80 1.00
C THR A 126 1.72 -5.29 0.69
N CYS A 127 1.48 -5.69 -0.55
CA CYS A 127 1.48 -7.12 -0.91
C CYS A 127 2.84 -7.78 -0.66
N LEU A 128 3.94 -7.14 -1.05
CA LEU A 128 5.30 -7.66 -0.85
C LEU A 128 5.62 -7.80 0.65
N ALA A 129 5.27 -6.81 1.48
CA ALA A 129 5.52 -6.79 2.92
C ALA A 129 4.77 -7.89 3.70
N TYR A 130 3.66 -8.41 3.17
CA TYR A 130 2.94 -9.55 3.75
C TYR A 130 3.45 -10.90 3.26
N HIS A 131 4.33 -10.94 2.25
CA HIS A 131 4.89 -12.17 1.73
C HIS A 131 6.08 -12.65 2.59
N PRO A 132 6.19 -13.94 2.97
CA PRO A 132 7.29 -14.44 3.81
C PRO A 132 8.69 -14.16 3.25
N LYS A 133 8.91 -14.38 1.95
CA LYS A 133 10.20 -14.18 1.25
C LYS A 133 10.36 -12.83 0.55
N ARG A 134 9.37 -12.39 -0.25
CA ARG A 134 9.45 -11.15 -1.03
C ARG A 134 9.48 -9.86 -0.21
N ARG A 135 9.15 -9.90 1.09
CA ARG A 135 9.21 -8.72 1.96
C ARG A 135 10.61 -8.11 2.08
N ILE A 136 11.66 -8.91 1.88
CA ILE A 136 13.07 -8.46 1.92
C ILE A 136 13.69 -8.31 0.53
N SER A 137 12.88 -8.39 -0.54
CA SER A 137 13.40 -8.28 -1.90
C SER A 137 13.84 -6.85 -2.21
N GLU A 138 14.70 -6.69 -3.22
CA GLU A 138 15.18 -5.38 -3.65
C GLU A 138 14.03 -4.50 -4.15
N GLU A 139 13.00 -5.09 -4.77
CA GLU A 139 11.80 -4.36 -5.18
C GLU A 139 10.99 -3.84 -3.98
N ALA A 140 10.88 -4.63 -2.90
CA ALA A 140 10.19 -4.20 -1.67
C ALA A 140 10.96 -3.05 -0.98
N LYS A 141 12.28 -3.20 -0.84
CA LYS A 141 13.15 -2.17 -0.28
C LYS A 141 13.11 -0.88 -1.10
N ARG A 142 13.25 -0.99 -2.43
CA ARG A 142 13.22 0.17 -3.33
C ARG A 142 11.87 0.88 -3.34
N ALA A 143 10.78 0.13 -3.30
CA ALA A 143 9.44 0.72 -3.20
C ALA A 143 9.24 1.48 -1.88
N LEU A 144 9.70 0.90 -0.76
CA LEU A 144 9.65 1.57 0.55
C LEU A 144 10.46 2.86 0.51
N ASP A 145 11.64 2.79 -0.08
CA ASP A 145 12.58 3.88 -0.21
C ASP A 145 11.98 5.12 -0.90
N LEU A 146 11.34 4.91 -2.06
CA LEU A 146 10.61 5.96 -2.79
C LEU A 146 9.43 6.54 -1.99
N ILE A 147 8.72 5.68 -1.25
CA ILE A 147 7.58 6.10 -0.41
C ILE A 147 8.07 6.98 0.74
N LEU A 148 9.17 6.62 1.40
CA LEU A 148 9.79 7.41 2.46
C LEU A 148 10.28 8.76 1.94
N GLY A 149 10.79 8.82 0.70
CA GLY A 149 11.18 10.05 0.03
C GLY A 149 10.04 11.08 -0.19
N THR A 150 8.77 10.69 -0.01
CA THR A 150 7.62 11.62 -0.08
C THR A 150 7.54 12.56 1.14
N ASP A 151 8.14 12.17 2.27
CA ASP A 151 8.24 12.93 3.53
C ASP A 151 6.96 13.71 3.92
N MET A 152 5.82 13.00 4.01
CA MET A 152 4.53 13.62 4.32
C MET A 152 4.01 13.22 5.69
N LYS A 153 3.94 14.18 6.62
CA LYS A 153 3.52 14.00 8.01
C LYS A 153 2.14 14.63 8.26
N LEU A 154 1.08 13.88 7.96
CA LEU A 154 -0.31 14.35 8.09
C LEU A 154 -1.06 13.59 9.17
N ARG A 155 -1.26 14.24 10.33
CA ARG A 155 -2.03 13.70 11.44
C ARG A 155 -3.46 13.30 11.05
N THR A 156 -4.10 14.06 10.17
CA THR A 156 -5.48 13.79 9.71
C THR A 156 -5.65 12.45 8.97
N ASN A 157 -4.56 11.84 8.49
CA ASN A 157 -4.58 10.53 7.86
C ASN A 157 -4.22 9.38 8.81
N LEU A 158 -3.66 9.67 9.98
CA LEU A 158 -3.14 8.66 10.90
C LEU A 158 -4.24 7.69 11.33
N GLY A 159 -4.09 6.41 11.02
CA GLY A 159 -5.04 5.36 11.39
C GLY A 159 -6.22 5.17 10.43
N PHE A 160 -6.22 5.88 9.31
CA PHE A 160 -7.24 5.71 8.27
C PHE A 160 -7.29 4.27 7.73
N LEU A 161 -6.14 3.63 7.51
CA LEU A 161 -6.14 2.24 7.01
C LEU A 161 -6.71 1.28 8.06
N ILE A 162 -6.31 1.44 9.33
CA ILE A 162 -6.81 0.63 10.44
C ILE A 162 -8.33 0.79 10.56
N ALA A 163 -8.83 2.02 10.57
CA ALA A 163 -10.26 2.32 10.61
C ALA A 163 -11.03 1.65 9.46
N ARG A 164 -10.41 1.54 8.27
CA ARG A 164 -10.98 0.80 7.13
C ARG A 164 -10.96 -0.71 7.32
N LEU A 165 -9.88 -1.26 7.85
CA LEU A 165 -9.75 -2.71 8.10
C LEU A 165 -10.75 -3.19 9.16
N ILE A 166 -11.00 -2.40 10.20
CA ILE A 166 -12.01 -2.73 11.20
C ILE A 166 -13.43 -2.43 10.71
N GLY A 167 -13.58 -1.65 9.63
CA GLY A 167 -14.83 -1.41 8.91
C GLY A 167 -15.61 -0.18 9.33
N LEU A 168 -14.96 0.78 10.01
CA LEU A 168 -15.54 2.08 10.32
C LEU A 168 -15.44 3.03 9.12
N GLU A 169 -14.32 3.01 8.42
CA GLU A 169 -14.15 3.76 7.18
C GLU A 169 -14.71 2.99 5.99
N LYS A 170 -15.53 3.68 5.19
CA LYS A 170 -16.09 3.09 3.96
C LYS A 170 -14.97 2.76 2.98
N SER A 171 -15.08 1.59 2.36
CA SER A 171 -14.20 1.17 1.28
C SER A 171 -14.70 1.72 -0.06
N ILE A 172 -14.57 3.03 -0.25
CA ILE A 172 -14.95 3.73 -1.48
C ILE A 172 -13.72 4.20 -2.27
N GLY A 173 -13.86 4.27 -3.59
CA GLY A 173 -12.85 4.81 -4.51
C GLY A 173 -12.22 3.74 -5.43
N ARG A 174 -12.29 3.98 -6.75
CA ARG A 174 -11.79 3.08 -7.82
C ARG A 174 -10.25 2.99 -7.84
N ILE A 175 -9.60 4.16 -7.80
CA ILE A 175 -8.14 4.33 -7.94
C ILE A 175 -7.49 4.96 -6.70
N THR A 176 -8.30 5.35 -5.71
CA THR A 176 -7.87 6.06 -4.51
C THR A 176 -7.79 5.17 -3.27
N TYR A 177 -7.81 3.85 -3.47
CA TYR A 177 -7.79 2.89 -2.37
C TYR A 177 -6.61 3.16 -1.40
N MET A 178 -5.40 3.33 -1.92
CA MET A 178 -4.21 3.76 -1.17
C MET A 178 -3.85 5.24 -1.41
N ALA A 179 -4.85 6.12 -1.59
CA ALA A 179 -4.57 7.55 -1.86
C ALA A 179 -4.06 8.29 -0.64
N LYS A 180 -4.60 8.01 0.55
CA LYS A 180 -4.16 8.66 1.79
C LYS A 180 -2.81 8.10 2.22
N PHE A 181 -1.91 8.98 2.62
CA PHE A 181 -0.62 8.62 3.20
C PHE A 181 -0.82 8.54 4.72
N ASP A 182 -0.98 7.33 5.21
CA ASP A 182 -1.17 7.02 6.63
C ASP A 182 0.17 6.55 7.20
N ILE A 183 0.81 7.37 8.04
CA ILE A 183 2.13 7.04 8.61
C ILE A 183 2.06 5.77 9.47
N GLY A 184 0.93 5.50 10.12
CA GLY A 184 0.77 4.25 10.87
C GLY A 184 0.90 3.03 9.97
N HIS A 185 0.35 3.11 8.74
CA HIS A 185 0.57 2.09 7.72
C HIS A 185 2.03 2.05 7.25
N ILE A 186 2.65 3.21 6.99
CA ILE A 186 4.05 3.24 6.53
C ILE A 186 5.01 2.65 7.56
N LEU A 187 4.85 2.95 8.85
CA LEU A 187 5.65 2.31 9.91
C LEU A 187 5.42 0.80 9.96
N ASN A 188 4.18 0.34 9.71
CA ASN A 188 3.89 -1.08 9.61
C ASN A 188 4.64 -1.74 8.45
N LEU A 189 4.75 -1.06 7.31
CA LEU A 189 5.54 -1.54 6.17
C LEU A 189 7.04 -1.53 6.49
N CYS A 190 7.54 -0.51 7.17
CA CYS A 190 8.96 -0.38 7.52
C CYS A 190 9.47 -1.64 8.25
N TRP A 191 8.86 -2.04 9.37
CA TRP A 191 9.37 -3.21 10.10
C TRP A 191 9.14 -4.53 9.35
N ARG A 192 8.08 -4.62 8.53
CA ARG A 192 7.81 -5.84 7.74
C ARG A 192 8.84 -6.07 6.64
N VAL A 193 9.38 -4.98 6.09
CA VAL A 193 10.48 -4.98 5.10
C VAL A 193 11.84 -4.92 5.80
N GLU A 194 11.86 -5.07 7.13
CA GLU A 194 13.08 -5.10 7.96
C GLU A 194 13.91 -3.82 7.87
N ALA A 195 13.22 -2.69 7.66
CA ALA A 195 13.85 -1.38 7.68
C ALA A 195 14.23 -0.93 9.10
N SER A 196 15.41 -0.34 9.23
CA SER A 196 15.95 0.13 10.51
C SER A 196 15.53 1.55 10.84
N VAL A 197 15.28 1.79 12.13
CA VAL A 197 15.07 3.14 12.69
C VAL A 197 16.30 4.04 12.56
N LYS A 198 17.47 3.49 12.22
CA LYS A 198 18.68 4.27 11.89
C LYS A 198 18.50 5.12 10.62
N ASP A 199 17.55 4.76 9.74
CA ASP A 199 17.12 5.66 8.66
C ASP A 199 16.46 6.90 9.26
N SER A 200 17.09 8.05 9.05
CA SER A 200 16.63 9.34 9.59
C SER A 200 15.17 9.70 9.24
N ARG A 201 14.65 9.25 8.08
CA ARG A 201 13.26 9.50 7.67
C ARG A 201 12.29 8.63 8.50
N ILE A 202 12.67 7.39 8.78
CA ILE A 202 11.91 6.49 9.66
C ILE A 202 11.95 7.01 11.09
N ALA A 203 13.12 7.42 11.59
CA ALA A 203 13.26 8.04 12.91
C ALA A 203 12.32 9.25 13.06
N GLU A 204 12.26 10.12 12.06
CA GLU A 204 11.34 11.27 12.08
C GLU A 204 9.86 10.88 12.03
N PHE A 205 9.49 9.80 11.34
CA PHE A 205 8.12 9.27 11.40
C PHE A 205 7.79 8.71 12.78
N VAL A 206 8.76 8.05 13.43
CA VAL A 206 8.62 7.58 14.82
C VAL A 206 8.43 8.76 15.77
N GLU A 207 9.27 9.79 15.68
CA GLU A 207 9.16 10.99 16.51
C GLU A 207 7.84 11.73 16.27
N PHE A 208 7.42 11.87 15.01
CA PHE A 208 6.11 12.43 14.68
C PHE A 208 4.98 11.62 15.34
N ILE A 209 4.97 10.28 15.18
CA ILE A 209 3.96 9.44 15.83
C ILE A 209 3.99 9.61 17.34
N LYS A 210 5.16 9.56 18.00
CA LYS A 210 5.27 9.77 19.45
C LYS A 210 4.71 11.13 19.88
N SER A 211 4.95 12.19 19.09
CA SER A 211 4.42 13.53 19.37
C SER A 211 2.89 13.63 19.29
N GLU A 212 2.24 12.72 18.53
CA GLU A 212 0.78 12.64 18.41
C GLU A 212 0.12 11.75 19.49
N GLN A 213 0.90 11.23 20.45
CA GLN A 213 0.36 10.42 21.55
C GLN A 213 -0.36 11.33 22.55
N GLY A 214 -1.62 11.01 22.84
CA GLY A 214 -2.41 11.73 23.84
C GLY A 214 -1.94 11.47 25.28
N PRO A 215 -2.43 12.26 26.26
CA PRO A 215 -2.00 12.20 27.65
C PRO A 215 -2.26 10.85 28.34
N TYR A 216 -3.16 10.03 27.79
CA TYR A 216 -3.48 8.69 28.28
C TYR A 216 -2.73 7.56 27.56
N GLY A 217 -1.70 7.91 26.78
CA GLY A 217 -0.91 6.94 26.00
C GLY A 217 -1.60 6.42 24.74
N LEU A 218 -2.74 7.00 24.34
CA LEU A 218 -3.54 6.59 23.18
C LEU A 218 -3.27 7.49 21.97
N TRP A 219 -3.36 6.90 20.78
CA TRP A 219 -3.43 7.64 19.52
C TRP A 219 -4.86 7.72 19.03
N GLU A 220 -5.41 8.92 19.02
CA GLU A 220 -6.81 9.13 18.66
C GLU A 220 -7.01 9.20 17.15
N TYR A 221 -8.00 8.45 16.67
CA TYR A 221 -8.52 8.60 15.32
C TYR A 221 -9.74 9.53 15.31
N ILE A 222 -9.54 10.74 14.81
CA ILE A 222 -10.49 11.87 14.96
C ILE A 222 -11.87 11.56 14.34
N ASN A 223 -11.91 10.89 13.18
CA ASN A 223 -13.18 10.67 12.48
C ASN A 223 -14.05 9.58 13.12
N HIS A 224 -13.42 8.60 13.77
CA HIS A 224 -14.09 7.47 14.41
C HIS A 224 -13.35 7.07 15.70
N PRO A 225 -13.68 7.66 16.86
CA PRO A 225 -13.01 7.37 18.13
C PRO A 225 -13.03 5.88 18.53
N GLN A 226 -13.97 5.09 17.99
CA GLN A 226 -14.01 3.64 18.17
C GLN A 226 -12.76 2.93 17.60
N ALA A 227 -12.04 3.54 16.66
CA ALA A 227 -10.80 3.03 16.11
C ALA A 227 -9.58 3.28 17.01
N THR A 228 -9.65 4.19 18.00
CA THR A 228 -8.51 4.65 18.80
C THR A 228 -7.73 3.50 19.46
N ARG A 229 -8.43 2.51 20.02
CA ARG A 229 -7.77 1.35 20.65
C ARG A 229 -7.04 0.47 19.63
N TRP A 230 -7.64 0.27 18.46
CA TRP A 230 -7.03 -0.49 17.36
C TRP A 230 -5.82 0.24 16.78
N LEU A 231 -5.93 1.56 16.57
CA LEU A 231 -4.83 2.39 16.12
C LEU A 231 -3.66 2.34 17.11
N THR A 232 -3.96 2.53 18.40
CA THR A 232 -2.95 2.47 19.46
C THR A 232 -2.23 1.12 19.48
N PHE A 233 -2.98 0.02 19.40
CA PHE A 233 -2.42 -1.33 19.34
C PHE A 233 -1.46 -1.50 18.15
N ASP A 234 -1.87 -1.12 16.94
CA ASP A 234 -1.04 -1.30 15.74
C ASP A 234 0.20 -0.39 15.72
N LEU A 235 0.09 0.83 16.26
CA LEU A 235 1.23 1.73 16.41
C LEU A 235 2.23 1.18 17.43
N LEU A 236 1.78 0.78 18.62
CA LEU A 236 2.66 0.18 19.63
C LEU A 236 3.36 -1.07 19.09
N ARG A 237 2.64 -1.93 18.38
CA ARG A 237 3.22 -3.12 17.73
C ARG A 237 4.28 -2.73 16.70
N SER A 238 4.01 -1.73 15.87
CA SER A 238 4.94 -1.30 14.83
C SER A 238 6.17 -0.62 15.41
N LEU A 239 6.01 0.23 16.43
CA LEU A 239 7.11 0.86 17.18
C LEU A 239 8.00 -0.20 17.85
N PHE A 240 7.40 -1.13 18.59
CA PHE A 240 8.13 -2.22 19.24
C PHE A 240 8.91 -3.06 18.24
N LYS A 241 8.32 -3.38 17.08
CA LYS A 241 9.00 -4.15 16.03
C LYS A 241 10.15 -3.36 15.39
N LEU A 242 10.00 -2.06 15.18
CA LEU A 242 11.05 -1.20 14.62
C LEU A 242 12.26 -1.06 15.56
N GLU A 243 12.03 -0.97 16.88
CA GLU A 243 13.11 -0.89 17.87
C GLU A 243 14.03 -2.11 17.86
N THR A 244 13.52 -3.26 17.40
CA THR A 244 14.29 -4.51 17.30
C THR A 244 15.05 -4.69 15.97
N GLN A 245 14.99 -3.74 15.03
CA GLN A 245 15.58 -3.88 13.68
C GLN A 245 16.86 -3.04 13.54
N GLU A 246 17.99 -3.70 13.30
CA GLU A 246 19.30 -3.04 13.30
C GLU A 246 19.95 -2.83 11.91
N ASP A 247 19.46 -3.49 10.87
CA ASP A 247 20.33 -3.85 9.73
C ASP A 247 20.12 -3.09 8.40
N TRP A 248 18.92 -2.60 8.07
CA TRP A 248 18.73 -1.89 6.78
C TRP A 248 18.53 -0.38 6.92
N ILE A 249 19.44 0.40 6.33
CA ILE A 249 19.34 1.86 6.19
C ILE A 249 19.13 2.14 4.71
N SER A 250 18.12 2.93 4.36
CA SER A 250 17.94 3.32 2.95
C SER A 250 18.92 4.42 2.52
N LEU A 251 19.15 4.50 1.21
CA LEU A 251 20.04 5.46 0.57
C LEU A 251 19.31 6.54 -0.27
N GLU A 252 17.98 6.52 -0.43
CA GLU A 252 17.30 7.55 -1.24
C GLU A 252 17.28 8.91 -0.54
N LEU A 253 17.64 9.91 -1.34
CA LEU A 253 17.61 11.31 -0.94
C LEU A 253 16.19 11.77 -0.59
N ARG A 254 16.12 12.68 0.37
CA ARG A 254 14.86 13.30 0.77
C ARG A 254 14.39 14.30 -0.29
N THR A 255 13.10 14.33 -0.56
CA THR A 255 12.46 15.43 -1.29
C THR A 255 11.42 16.10 -0.38
N PRO A 256 11.66 17.34 0.07
CA PRO A 256 10.64 18.14 0.74
C PRO A 256 9.41 18.29 -0.14
N PHE A 257 8.21 18.29 0.45
CA PHE A 257 6.98 18.54 -0.31
C PHE A 257 7.05 19.89 -1.04
N ARG A 258 6.94 19.87 -2.37
CA ARG A 258 6.80 21.06 -3.21
C ARG A 258 5.39 21.07 -3.80
N SER A 259 4.67 22.17 -3.60
CA SER A 259 3.35 22.36 -4.21
C SER A 259 3.45 22.20 -5.73
N TYR A 260 2.48 21.47 -6.31
CA TYR A 260 2.51 21.20 -7.74
C TYR A 260 2.35 22.50 -8.53
N PRO A 261 3.16 22.73 -9.58
CA PRO A 261 2.92 23.84 -10.48
C PRO A 261 1.50 23.70 -11.05
N LYS A 262 0.76 24.82 -11.11
CA LYS A 262 -0.56 24.85 -11.72
C LYS A 262 -0.44 24.29 -13.13
N LYS A 263 -1.28 23.30 -13.48
CA LYS A 263 -1.37 22.82 -14.86
C LYS A 263 -1.68 24.02 -15.75
N ILE A 264 -0.80 24.31 -16.70
CA ILE A 264 -1.10 25.24 -17.78
C ILE A 264 -2.30 24.61 -18.51
N LYS A 265 -3.45 25.32 -18.52
CA LYS A 265 -4.59 24.88 -19.32
C LYS A 265 -4.08 24.78 -20.76
N ARG A 266 -4.13 23.58 -21.34
CA ARG A 266 -4.08 23.47 -22.80
C ARG A 266 -5.43 23.99 -23.26
N PHE A 267 -5.37 25.13 -23.95
CA PHE A 267 -6.43 25.98 -24.51
C PHE A 267 -7.87 25.51 -24.26
#